data_AF-A0A523YK42-F1
#
_entry.id   AF-A0A523YK42-F1
#
_cell.length_a   1.000
_cell.length_b   1.000
_cell.length_c   1.000
_cell.angle_alpha   90.00
_cell.angle_beta   90.00
_cell.angle_gamma   90.00
#
_symmetry.space_group_name_H-M   'P 1'
#
loop_
_entity.id
_entity.type
_entity.pdbx_description
1 polymer ?
#
loop_
_entity_poly.entity_id
_entity_poly.type
_entity_poly.pdbx_seq_one_letter_code
_entity_poly.pdbx_strand_id
1 'polypeptide(L)'
;MKSLGVGYFQPRKVKDRLQVARKFLDLGKQEIEYGRANADPIRIREGAEKVFHALSEACAARIQKYGLPAPNSHDDVRSGLQSAHEKEIKTTYENAFLHLHSASYYKGWLDMEKIDEQIKEIEKAISKIEKKIGR
;
A
#
# COMPACT_ATOMS: atom_id res chain seq x y z
N MET A 1 8.23 42.61 5.29
CA MET A 1 8.39 41.27 4.69
C MET A 1 7.71 40.25 5.60
N LYS A 2 6.60 39.63 5.15
CA LYS A 2 5.99 38.50 5.86
C LYS A 2 6.67 37.23 5.36
N SER A 3 7.24 36.48 6.30
CA SER A 3 7.73 35.11 6.08
C SER A 3 6.60 34.25 5.52
N LEU A 4 6.80 33.71 4.32
CA LEU A 4 5.94 32.68 3.74
C LEU A 4 6.26 31.38 4.47
N GLY A 5 5.41 31.03 5.42
CA GLY A 5 5.47 29.74 6.11
C GLY A 5 5.38 28.62 5.08
N VAL A 6 6.43 27.80 5.00
CA VAL A 6 6.41 26.52 4.30
C VAL A 6 5.28 25.72 4.92
N GLY A 7 4.23 25.46 4.13
CA GLY A 7 3.07 24.70 4.59
C GLY A 7 3.53 23.30 4.99
N TYR A 8 3.66 23.06 6.31
CA TYR A 8 3.88 21.72 6.84
C TYR A 8 2.65 20.88 6.49
N PHE A 9 2.76 20.03 5.48
CA PHE A 9 1.77 19.01 5.21
C PHE A 9 1.70 18.12 6.45
N GLN A 10 0.63 18.24 7.22
CA GLN A 10 0.46 17.42 8.41
C GLN A 10 0.33 15.96 7.95
N PRO A 11 1.22 15.05 8.38
CA PRO A 11 1.14 13.67 7.96
C PRO A 11 -0.20 13.07 8.41
N ARG A 12 -0.88 12.33 7.52
CA ARG A 12 -2.14 11.64 7.85
C ARG A 12 -2.01 10.87 9.16
N LYS A 13 -3.05 10.92 10.00
CA LYS A 13 -3.08 10.20 11.28
C LYS A 13 -3.21 8.70 11.02
N VAL A 14 -2.74 7.89 11.96
CA VAL A 14 -2.74 6.41 11.89
C VAL A 14 -4.11 5.84 11.51
N LYS A 15 -5.20 6.30 12.15
CA LYS A 15 -6.56 5.81 11.88
C LYS A 15 -7.02 6.16 10.45
N ASP A 16 -6.76 7.39 10.01
CA ASP A 16 -7.14 7.86 8.68
C ASP A 16 -6.42 7.05 7.59
N ARG A 17 -5.15 6.71 7.82
CA ARG A 17 -4.39 5.84 6.90
C ARG A 17 -4.96 4.44 6.77
N LEU A 18 -5.41 3.82 7.87
CA LEU A 18 -6.05 2.51 7.81
C LEU A 18 -7.39 2.55 7.05
N GLN A 19 -8.18 3.59 7.27
CA GLN A 19 -9.42 3.80 6.52
C GLN A 19 -9.15 3.97 5.01
N VAL A 20 -8.15 4.79 4.68
CA VAL A 20 -7.71 4.99 3.30
C VAL A 20 -7.20 3.69 2.69
N ALA A 21 -6.40 2.91 3.43
CA ALA A 21 -5.90 1.61 2.99
C ALA A 21 -7.05 0.67 2.60
N ARG A 22 -8.08 0.54 3.44
CA ARG A 22 -9.25 -0.29 3.12
C ARG A 22 -10.00 0.19 1.88
N LYS A 23 -10.21 1.50 1.76
CA LYS A 23 -10.86 2.08 0.57
C LYS A 23 -10.09 1.78 -0.71
N PHE A 24 -8.76 1.92 -0.69
CA PHE A 24 -7.94 1.61 -1.85
C PHE A 24 -7.93 0.12 -2.19
N LEU A 25 -7.93 -0.75 -1.18
CA LEU A 25 -7.99 -2.20 -1.39
C LEU A 25 -9.31 -2.60 -2.08
N ASP A 26 -10.43 -2.10 -1.58
CA ASP A 26 -11.75 -2.40 -2.13
C ASP A 26 -11.88 -1.88 -3.57
N LEU A 27 -11.50 -0.62 -3.81
CA LEU A 27 -11.51 -0.03 -5.15
C LEU A 27 -10.57 -0.77 -6.10
N GLY A 28 -9.35 -1.09 -5.66
CA GLY A 28 -8.37 -1.79 -6.49
C GLY A 28 -8.87 -3.17 -6.92
N LYS A 29 -9.50 -3.93 -6.01
CA LYS A 29 -10.13 -5.22 -6.34
C LYS A 29 -11.26 -5.07 -7.36
N GLN A 30 -12.14 -4.09 -7.17
CA GLN A 30 -13.23 -3.80 -8.11
C GLN A 30 -12.71 -3.44 -9.50
N GLU A 31 -11.63 -2.67 -9.59
CA GLU A 31 -11.02 -2.30 -10.87
C GLU A 31 -10.37 -3.50 -11.58
N ILE A 32 -9.69 -4.37 -10.84
CA ILE A 32 -9.13 -5.60 -11.40
C ILE A 32 -10.23 -6.52 -11.93
N GLU A 33 -11.31 -6.71 -11.15
CA GLU A 33 -12.45 -7.52 -11.56
C GLU A 33 -13.14 -6.96 -12.80
N TYR A 34 -13.40 -5.65 -12.82
CA TYR A 34 -13.94 -4.99 -14.01
C TYR A 34 -13.01 -5.16 -15.22
N GLY A 35 -11.70 -4.97 -15.03
CA GLY A 35 -10.71 -5.10 -16.08
C GLY A 35 -10.67 -6.51 -16.68
N ARG A 36 -10.79 -7.55 -15.84
CA ARG A 36 -10.93 -8.94 -16.30
C ARG A 36 -12.19 -9.15 -17.12
N ALA A 37 -13.34 -8.69 -16.61
CA ALA A 37 -14.63 -8.89 -17.25
C ALA A 37 -14.76 -8.18 -18.61
N ASN A 38 -14.04 -7.07 -18.81
CA ASN A 38 -14.15 -6.22 -20.00
C ASN A 38 -12.92 -6.26 -20.90
N ALA A 39 -11.97 -7.18 -20.66
CA ALA A 39 -10.69 -7.24 -21.36
C ALA A 39 -9.96 -5.88 -21.41
N ASP A 40 -10.01 -5.13 -20.29
CA ASP A 40 -9.42 -3.80 -20.14
C ASP A 40 -8.14 -3.90 -19.30
N PRO A 41 -6.95 -4.02 -19.95
CA PRO A 41 -5.68 -4.13 -19.24
C PRO A 41 -5.30 -2.85 -18.51
N ILE A 42 -5.78 -1.68 -18.95
CA ILE A 42 -5.50 -0.41 -18.25
C ILE A 42 -6.19 -0.45 -16.88
N ARG A 43 -7.44 -0.91 -16.81
CA ARG A 43 -8.15 -1.03 -15.54
C ARG A 43 -7.49 -2.02 -14.58
N ILE A 44 -6.95 -3.14 -15.09
CA ILE A 44 -6.21 -4.09 -14.26
C ILE A 44 -4.96 -3.42 -13.66
N ARG A 45 -4.22 -2.64 -14.46
CA ARG A 45 -3.02 -1.92 -13.99
C ARG A 45 -3.36 -0.90 -12.91
N GLU A 46 -4.40 -0.11 -13.15
CA GLU A 46 -4.91 0.89 -12.22
C GLU A 46 -5.38 0.28 -10.90
N GLY A 47 -6.02 -0.89 -10.97
CA GLY A 47 -6.43 -1.63 -9.79
C GLY A 47 -5.24 -2.23 -9.03
N ALA A 48 -4.24 -2.77 -9.74
CA ALA A 48 -3.01 -3.29 -9.12
C ALA A 48 -2.26 -2.20 -8.33
N GLU A 49 -2.14 -0.99 -8.89
CA GLU A 49 -1.53 0.14 -8.19
C GLU A 49 -2.34 0.55 -6.95
N LYS A 50 -3.68 0.57 -7.02
CA LYS A 50 -4.53 0.86 -5.86
C LYS A 50 -4.37 -0.17 -4.75
N VAL A 51 -4.29 -1.46 -5.09
CA VAL A 51 -4.03 -2.53 -4.11
C VAL A 51 -2.64 -2.35 -3.47
N PHE A 52 -1.62 -2.00 -4.24
CA PHE A 52 -0.30 -1.70 -3.69
C PHE A 52 -0.29 -0.45 -2.79
N HIS A 53 -1.02 0.59 -3.19
CA HIS A 53 -1.18 1.81 -2.41
C HIS A 53 -1.89 1.54 -1.07
N ALA A 54 -2.87 0.63 -1.05
CA ALA A 54 -3.51 0.18 0.18
C ALA A 54 -2.49 -0.38 1.19
N LEU A 55 -1.60 -1.27 0.73
CA LEU A 55 -0.54 -1.80 1.57
C LEU A 55 0.40 -0.68 2.05
N SER A 56 0.79 0.23 1.17
CA SER A 56 1.68 1.36 1.50
C SER A 56 1.10 2.23 2.62
N GLU A 57 -0.19 2.55 2.56
CA GLU A 57 -0.86 3.33 3.62
C GLU A 57 -0.94 2.58 4.96
N ALA A 58 -1.22 1.27 4.92
CA ALA A 58 -1.22 0.44 6.12
C ALA A 58 0.19 0.33 6.75
N CYS A 59 1.22 0.14 5.93
CA CYS A 59 2.61 0.13 6.38
C CYS A 59 3.00 1.48 7.01
N ALA A 60 2.64 2.60 6.38
CA ALA A 60 2.85 3.93 6.94
C ALA A 60 2.17 4.11 8.31
N ALA A 61 0.92 3.65 8.45
CA ALA A 61 0.20 3.66 9.72
C ALA A 61 0.93 2.83 10.80
N ARG A 62 1.46 1.66 10.43
CA ARG A 62 2.20 0.79 11.35
C ARG A 62 3.51 1.39 11.82
N ILE A 63 4.26 2.00 10.90
CA ILE A 63 5.51 2.71 11.16
C ILE A 63 5.26 3.90 12.10
N GLN A 64 4.22 4.70 11.81
CA GLN A 64 3.81 5.81 12.68
C GLN A 64 3.41 5.33 14.09
N LYS A 65 2.62 4.25 14.20
CA LYS A 65 2.25 3.67 15.52
C LYS A 65 3.46 3.20 16.31
N TYR A 66 4.56 2.79 15.63
CA TYR A 66 5.81 2.43 16.30
C TYR A 66 6.57 3.66 16.85
N GLY A 67 6.21 4.89 16.45
CA GLY A 67 6.86 6.13 16.87
C GLY A 67 7.84 6.71 15.85
N LEU A 68 7.86 6.18 14.63
CA LEU A 68 8.70 6.70 13.54
C LEU A 68 7.93 7.72 12.67
N PRO A 69 8.64 8.62 11.97
CA PRO A 69 8.03 9.53 10.99
C PRO A 69 7.25 8.77 9.91
N ALA A 70 6.28 9.45 9.29
CA ALA A 70 5.61 8.91 8.12
C ALA A 70 6.62 8.73 6.98
N PRO A 71 6.64 7.57 6.30
CA PRO A 71 7.49 7.36 5.15
C PRO A 71 7.03 8.22 3.96
N ASN A 72 7.98 8.74 3.19
CA ASN A 72 7.71 9.52 1.97
C ASN A 72 8.20 8.82 0.70
N SER A 73 8.89 7.70 0.83
CA SER A 73 9.40 6.88 -0.27
C SER A 73 9.24 5.38 0.03
N HIS A 74 9.39 4.53 -1.00
CA HIS A 74 9.40 3.08 -0.81
C HIS A 74 10.58 2.61 0.05
N ASP A 75 11.72 3.30 -0.03
CA ASP A 75 12.89 2.99 0.80
C ASP A 75 12.65 3.38 2.27
N ASP A 76 11.92 4.47 2.52
CA ASP A 76 11.47 4.82 3.86
C ASP A 76 10.52 3.76 4.42
N VAL A 77 9.61 3.22 3.59
CA VAL A 77 8.72 2.14 4.02
C VAL A 77 9.53 0.89 4.38
N ARG A 78 10.47 0.45 3.53
CA ARG A 78 11.33 -0.72 3.79
C ARG A 78 12.13 -0.54 5.08
N SER A 79 12.77 0.61 5.25
CA SER A 79 13.60 0.92 6.41
C SER A 79 12.74 1.04 7.67
N GLY A 80 11.58 1.70 7.59
CA GLY A 80 10.66 1.84 8.71
C GLY A 80 10.07 0.50 9.17
N LEU A 81 9.70 -0.39 8.24
CA LEU A 81 9.24 -1.75 8.59
C LEU A 81 10.35 -2.59 9.23
N GLN A 82 11.59 -2.45 8.74
CA GLN A 82 12.76 -3.09 9.34
C GLN A 82 12.98 -2.60 10.79
N SER A 83 12.97 -1.30 11.01
CA SER A 83 13.10 -0.69 12.34
C SER A 83 11.95 -1.06 13.28
N ALA A 84 10.73 -1.21 12.75
CA ALA A 84 9.57 -1.66 13.51
C ALA A 84 9.53 -3.20 13.74
N HIS A 85 10.56 -3.92 13.33
CA HIS A 85 10.69 -5.39 13.40
C HIS A 85 9.55 -6.16 12.69
N GLU A 86 8.99 -5.60 11.62
CA GLU A 86 7.88 -6.18 10.86
C GLU A 86 8.37 -6.99 9.65
N LYS A 87 9.24 -7.99 9.88
CA LYS A 87 9.91 -8.77 8.81
C LYS A 87 8.94 -9.35 7.77
N GLU A 88 7.87 -10.01 8.23
CA GLU A 88 6.87 -10.61 7.32
C GLU A 88 6.14 -9.55 6.47
N ILE A 89 5.75 -8.42 7.08
CA ILE A 89 5.07 -7.33 6.36
C ILE A 89 6.03 -6.70 5.35
N LYS A 90 7.31 -6.56 5.70
CA LYS A 90 8.35 -6.09 4.78
C LYS A 90 8.47 -7.01 3.57
N THR A 91 8.50 -8.34 3.77
CA THR A 91 8.51 -9.30 2.65
C THR A 91 7.27 -9.15 1.77
N THR A 92 6.07 -9.05 2.36
CA THR A 92 4.84 -8.78 1.59
C THR A 92 4.94 -7.48 0.80
N TYR A 93 5.51 -6.43 1.41
CA TYR A 93 5.71 -5.14 0.75
C TYR A 93 6.64 -5.21 -0.46
N GLU A 94 7.76 -5.92 -0.33
CA GLU A 94 8.74 -6.07 -1.41
C GLU A 94 8.17 -6.90 -2.57
N ASN A 95 7.43 -7.96 -2.27
CA ASN A 95 6.74 -8.76 -3.29
C ASN A 95 5.64 -7.95 -4.00
N ALA A 96 4.83 -7.21 -3.25
CA ALA A 96 3.79 -6.37 -3.82
C ALA A 96 4.38 -5.23 -4.68
N PHE A 97 5.48 -4.62 -4.24
CA PHE A 97 6.22 -3.62 -5.02
C PHE A 97 6.72 -4.21 -6.35
N LEU A 98 7.26 -5.43 -6.33
CA LEU A 98 7.73 -6.10 -7.54
C LEU A 98 6.58 -6.42 -8.50
N HIS A 99 5.53 -7.07 -8.01
CA HIS A 99 4.50 -7.65 -8.87
C HIS A 99 3.39 -6.66 -9.24
N LEU A 100 2.94 -5.82 -8.31
CA LEU A 100 1.83 -4.89 -8.56
C LEU A 100 2.34 -3.56 -9.10
N HIS A 101 3.29 -2.93 -8.43
CA HIS A 101 3.77 -1.60 -8.79
C HIS A 101 4.71 -1.63 -10.00
N SER A 102 5.78 -2.43 -9.94
CA SER A 102 6.80 -2.48 -11.00
C SER A 102 6.32 -3.27 -12.23
N ALA A 103 5.96 -4.54 -12.07
CA ALA A 103 5.59 -5.40 -13.19
C ALA A 103 4.21 -5.05 -13.78
N SER A 104 3.15 -5.01 -12.97
CA SER A 104 1.80 -4.78 -13.49
C SER A 104 1.59 -3.31 -13.88
N TYR A 105 1.73 -2.38 -12.93
CA TYR A 105 1.40 -0.97 -13.19
C TYR A 105 2.37 -0.32 -14.17
N TYR A 106 3.68 -0.30 -13.93
CA TYR A 106 4.62 0.38 -14.85
C TYR A 106 4.91 -0.38 -16.14
N LYS A 107 5.19 -1.68 -16.07
CA LYS A 107 5.60 -2.47 -17.26
C LYS A 107 4.43 -3.08 -18.03
N GLY A 108 3.23 -3.15 -17.45
CA GLY A 108 2.06 -3.75 -18.09
C GLY A 108 2.12 -5.28 -18.18
N TRP A 109 2.96 -5.93 -17.37
CA TRP A 109 3.05 -7.39 -17.31
C TRP A 109 1.99 -7.94 -16.37
N LEU A 110 0.86 -8.35 -16.94
CA LEU A 110 -0.33 -8.76 -16.20
C LEU A 110 -0.36 -10.27 -15.92
N ASP A 111 0.51 -10.72 -15.01
CA ASP A 111 0.43 -12.06 -14.44
C ASP A 111 -0.72 -12.11 -13.43
N MET A 112 -1.88 -12.60 -13.89
CA MET A 112 -3.11 -12.59 -13.09
C MET A 112 -3.04 -13.50 -11.87
N GLU A 113 -2.25 -14.58 -11.93
CA GLU A 113 -2.05 -15.48 -10.78
C GLU A 113 -1.25 -14.75 -9.70
N LYS A 114 -0.16 -14.07 -10.08
CA LYS A 114 0.63 -13.27 -9.14
C LYS A 114 -0.15 -12.10 -8.57
N ILE A 115 -0.99 -11.44 -9.37
CA ILE A 115 -1.87 -10.37 -8.89
C ILE A 115 -2.81 -10.91 -7.79
N ASP A 116 -3.47 -12.05 -8.03
CA ASP A 116 -4.38 -12.65 -7.05
C ASP A 116 -3.68 -13.14 -5.79
N GLU A 117 -2.47 -13.69 -5.92
CA GLU A 117 -1.61 -14.06 -4.79
C GLU A 117 -1.30 -12.82 -3.93
N GLN A 118 -0.87 -11.72 -4.54
CA GLN A 118 -0.52 -10.50 -3.81
C GLN A 118 -1.73 -9.86 -3.13
N ILE A 119 -2.92 -9.87 -3.76
CA ILE A 119 -4.15 -9.35 -3.12
C ILE A 119 -4.41 -10.08 -1.79
N LYS A 120 -4.33 -11.42 -1.79
CA LYS A 120 -4.56 -12.24 -0.58
C LYS A 120 -3.53 -11.95 0.50
N GLU A 121 -2.26 -11.83 0.14
CA GLU A 121 -1.20 -11.53 1.11
C GLU A 121 -1.32 -10.11 1.67
N ILE A 122 -1.74 -9.14 0.85
CA ILE A 122 -2.01 -7.77 1.28
C ILE A 122 -3.21 -7.70 2.22
N GLU A 123 -4.30 -8.41 1.93
CA GLU A 123 -5.45 -8.52 2.83
C GLU A 123 -5.06 -9.04 4.22
N LYS A 124 -4.22 -10.08 4.26
CA LYS A 124 -3.68 -10.63 5.51
C LYS A 124 -2.78 -9.62 6.23
N ALA A 125 -1.87 -8.96 5.51
CA ALA A 125 -0.96 -7.99 6.07
C ALA A 125 -1.69 -6.77 6.66
N ILE A 126 -2.65 -6.19 5.94
CA ILE A 126 -3.48 -5.07 6.43
C ILE A 126 -4.24 -5.49 7.68
N SER A 127 -4.88 -6.66 7.66
CA SER A 127 -5.62 -7.17 8.82
C SER A 127 -4.71 -7.41 10.04
N LYS A 128 -3.46 -7.86 9.83
CA LYS A 128 -2.45 -8.01 10.89
C LYS A 128 -2.03 -6.66 11.46
N ILE A 129 -1.85 -5.65 10.61
CA ILE A 129 -1.51 -4.27 11.00
C ILE A 129 -2.64 -3.66 11.83
N GLU A 130 -3.89 -3.78 11.40
CA GLU A 130 -5.06 -3.28 12.13
C GLU A 130 -5.13 -3.88 13.54
N LYS A 131 -4.97 -5.20 13.66
CA LYS A 131 -4.93 -5.90 14.96
C LYS A 131 -3.80 -5.39 15.86
N LYS A 132 -2.63 -5.07 15.30
CA LYS A 132 -1.50 -4.52 16.06
C LYS A 132 -1.71 -3.06 16.49
N ILE A 133 -2.44 -2.27 15.70
CA ILE A 133 -2.70 -0.85 16.01
C ILE A 133 -3.87 -0.69 16.99
N GLY A 134 -4.88 -1.56 16.91
CA GLY A 134 -6.01 -1.61 17.83
C GLY A 134 -5.67 -2.16 19.22
N ARG A 135 -4.46 -2.70 19.40
CA ARG A 135 -3.83 -2.95 20.70
C ARG A 135 -3.08 -1.70 21.19
#